data_AF-A0A835XE50-F1
#
_entry.id   AF-A0A835XE50-F1
#
_cell.length_a   1.000
_cell.length_b   1.000
_cell.length_c   1.000
_cell.angle_alpha   90.00
_cell.angle_beta   90.00
_cell.angle_gamma   90.00
#
_symmetry.space_group_name_H-M   'P 1'
#
loop_
_entity.id
_entity.type
_entity.pdbx_description
1 polymer ?
#
loop_
_entity_poly.entity_id
_entity_poly.type
_entity_poly.pdbx_seq_one_letter_code
_entity_poly.pdbx_strand_id
1 'polypeptide(L)'
;MDEKLGEIISQKINDALSNVDEIQTIVKSFDELSSENRTFSYGIVIGRLYNSFYYQCRRILKRGPTEQEFLEFLSILKQKESEILEKLKFNKK
;
A
#
# COMPACT_ATOMS: atom_id res chain seq x y z
N MET A 1 -0.45 -15.47 9.64
CA MET A 1 -1.18 -14.24 9.99
C MET A 1 -2.60 -14.67 10.32
N ASP A 2 -3.17 -14.09 11.38
CA ASP A 2 -4.57 -14.31 11.76
C ASP A 2 -5.51 -14.08 10.55
N GLU A 3 -6.47 -14.99 10.33
CA GLU A 3 -7.34 -14.99 9.14
C GLU A 3 -8.13 -13.68 9.00
N LYS A 4 -8.68 -13.19 10.11
CA LYS A 4 -9.43 -11.93 10.16
C LYS A 4 -8.52 -10.73 9.88
N LEU A 5 -7.27 -10.77 10.36
CA LEU A 5 -6.29 -9.75 10.02
C LEU A 5 -5.96 -9.81 8.51
N GLY A 6 -5.76 -11.00 7.94
CA GLY A 6 -5.46 -11.16 6.52
C GLY A 6 -6.54 -10.64 5.58
N GLU A 7 -7.81 -10.88 5.89
CA GLU A 7 -8.95 -10.32 5.15
C GLU A 7 -8.96 -8.79 5.19
N ILE A 8 -8.75 -8.21 6.39
CA ILE A 8 -8.74 -6.74 6.57
C ILE A 8 -7.56 -6.10 5.84
N ILE A 9 -6.38 -6.74 5.84
CA ILE A 9 -5.24 -6.26 5.06
C ILE A 9 -5.53 -6.29 3.57
N SER A 10 -6.13 -7.36 3.08
CA SER A 10 -6.53 -7.47 1.67
C SER A 10 -7.53 -6.38 1.27
N GLN A 11 -8.51 -6.09 2.13
CA GLN A 11 -9.43 -4.98 1.91
C GLN A 11 -8.72 -3.63 1.92
N LYS A 12 -7.77 -3.41 2.84
CA LYS A 12 -6.99 -2.16 2.91
C LYS A 12 -6.10 -1.95 1.70
N ILE A 13 -5.65 -3.03 1.04
CA ILE A 13 -4.98 -2.96 -0.25
C ILE A 13 -5.92 -2.41 -1.32
N ASN A 14 -7.15 -2.92 -1.40
CA ASN A 14 -8.16 -2.41 -2.33
C ASN A 14 -8.48 -0.92 -2.05
N ASP A 15 -8.64 -0.54 -0.79
CA ASP A 15 -8.90 0.85 -0.38
C ASP A 15 -7.73 1.78 -0.74
N ALA A 16 -6.47 1.34 -0.57
CA ALA A 16 -5.31 2.13 -0.95
C ALA A 16 -5.23 2.34 -2.47
N LEU A 17 -5.72 1.35 -3.24
CA LEU A 17 -5.78 1.37 -4.70
C LEU A 17 -7.01 2.10 -5.26
N SER A 18 -8.05 2.35 -4.47
CA SER A 18 -9.21 3.16 -4.90
C SER A 18 -8.93 4.66 -4.85
N ASN A 19 -7.97 5.10 -4.04
CA ASN A 19 -7.66 6.53 -3.82
C ASN A 19 -6.42 7.00 -4.60
N VAL A 20 -6.21 6.45 -5.80
CA VAL A 20 -5.04 6.78 -6.64
C VAL A 20 -5.02 8.26 -7.05
N ASP A 21 -6.17 8.92 -7.17
CA ASP A 21 -6.27 10.34 -7.52
C ASP A 21 -5.63 11.27 -6.45
N GLU A 22 -5.73 10.91 -5.17
CA GLU A 22 -5.04 11.64 -4.09
C GLU A 22 -3.52 11.51 -4.24
N ILE A 23 -3.05 10.31 -4.58
CA ILE A 23 -1.62 10.03 -4.78
C ILE A 23 -1.10 10.85 -5.97
N GLN A 24 -1.86 10.93 -7.05
CA GLN A 24 -1.50 11.76 -8.19
C GLN A 24 -1.45 13.24 -7.85
N THR A 25 -2.39 13.73 -7.04
CA THR A 25 -2.39 15.12 -6.58
C THR A 25 -1.14 15.43 -5.76
N ILE A 26 -0.76 14.53 -4.85
CA ILE A 26 0.48 14.65 -4.07
C ILE A 26 1.67 14.69 -5.02
N VAL A 27 1.79 13.71 -5.90
CA VAL A 27 2.91 13.56 -6.83
C VAL A 27 3.06 14.78 -7.74
N LYS A 28 1.96 15.31 -8.28
CA LYS A 28 1.94 16.55 -9.08
C LYS A 28 2.29 17.81 -8.28
N SER A 29 2.16 17.78 -6.96
CA SER A 29 2.52 18.92 -6.10
C SER A 29 4.03 19.00 -5.83
N PHE A 30 4.80 17.96 -6.18
CA PHE A 30 6.25 17.88 -5.99
C PHE A 30 6.96 17.74 -7.35
N ASP A 31 7.05 18.85 -8.09
CA ASP A 31 7.59 18.92 -9.46
C ASP A 31 9.02 18.37 -9.62
N GLU A 32 9.86 18.47 -8.58
CA GLU A 32 11.24 17.96 -8.59
C GLU A 32 11.32 16.43 -8.63
N LEU A 33 10.25 15.73 -8.21
CA LEU A 33 10.16 14.27 -8.22
C LEU A 33 9.41 13.75 -9.46
N SER A 34 9.06 14.63 -10.40
CA SER A 34 8.23 14.31 -11.56
C SER A 34 8.85 13.30 -12.52
N SER A 35 10.19 13.27 -12.61
CA SER A 35 10.95 12.28 -13.39
C SER A 35 10.88 10.86 -12.80
N GLU A 36 10.61 10.75 -11.50
CA GLU A 36 10.49 9.49 -10.75
C GLU A 36 9.05 9.19 -10.30
N ASN A 37 8.07 9.87 -10.91
CA ASN A 37 6.64 9.80 -10.57
C ASN A 37 6.11 8.41 -10.24
N ARG A 38 6.56 7.38 -10.98
CA ARG A 38 6.14 5.99 -10.75
C ARG A 38 6.73 5.41 -9.47
N THR A 39 8.02 5.57 -9.24
CA THR A 39 8.69 5.12 -8.02
C THR A 39 8.15 5.85 -6.79
N PHE A 40 7.93 7.16 -6.91
CA PHE A 40 7.36 7.96 -5.82
C PHE A 40 5.92 7.56 -5.50
N SER A 41 5.06 7.42 -6.51
CA SER A 41 3.69 6.93 -6.33
C SER A 41 3.65 5.54 -5.69
N TYR A 42 4.52 4.64 -6.14
CA TYR A 42 4.63 3.29 -5.59
C TYR A 42 5.07 3.32 -4.12
N GLY A 43 6.09 4.13 -3.80
CA GLY A 43 6.54 4.34 -2.42
C GLY A 43 5.43 4.86 -1.49
N ILE A 44 4.60 5.78 -1.97
CA ILE A 44 3.43 6.28 -1.21
C ILE A 44 2.44 5.15 -0.93
N VAL A 45 2.11 4.33 -1.95
CA VAL A 45 1.20 3.19 -1.76
C VAL A 45 1.76 2.22 -0.72
N ILE A 46 3.02 1.80 -0.86
CA ILE A 46 3.66 0.87 0.08
C ILE A 46 3.69 1.47 1.50
N GLY A 47 3.98 2.76 1.65
CA GLY A 47 3.95 3.46 2.94
C GLY A 47 2.56 3.45 3.59
N ARG A 48 1.48 3.72 2.82
CA ARG A 48 0.10 3.65 3.32
C ARG A 48 -0.26 2.24 3.79
N LEU A 49 0.12 1.22 3.02
CA LEU A 49 -0.14 -0.19 3.35
C LEU A 49 0.63 -0.64 4.59
N TYR A 50 1.91 -0.26 4.68
CA TYR A 50 2.73 -0.53 5.87
C TYR A 50 2.11 0.06 7.13
N ASN A 51 1.69 1.34 7.09
CA ASN A 51 1.05 1.98 8.23
C ASN A 51 -0.28 1.31 8.59
N SER A 52 -1.10 0.99 7.57
CA SER A 52 -2.35 0.26 7.77
C SER A 52 -2.12 -1.09 8.44
N PHE A 53 -1.13 -1.86 7.99
CA PHE A 53 -0.78 -3.15 8.57
C PHE A 53 -0.46 -3.05 10.07
N TYR A 54 0.48 -2.19 10.45
CA TYR A 54 0.83 -2.00 11.86
C TYR A 54 -0.35 -1.49 12.69
N TYR A 55 -1.18 -0.61 12.13
CA TYR A 55 -2.39 -0.13 12.80
C TYR A 55 -3.39 -1.27 13.06
N GLN A 56 -3.67 -2.10 12.05
CA GLN A 56 -4.62 -3.20 12.19
C GLN A 56 -4.12 -4.27 13.16
N CYS A 57 -2.82 -4.61 13.14
CA CYS A 57 -2.22 -5.51 14.13
C CYS A 57 -2.46 -4.99 15.55
N ARG A 58 -2.16 -3.71 15.82
CA ARG A 58 -2.42 -3.10 17.13
C ARG A 58 -3.89 -3.08 17.51
N ARG A 59 -4.78 -2.78 16.55
CA ARG A 59 -6.22 -2.64 16.80
C ARG A 59 -6.88 -3.99 17.11
N ILE A 60 -6.57 -5.02 16.33
CA ILE A 60 -7.21 -6.35 16.35
C ILE A 60 -6.52 -7.26 17.36
N LEU A 61 -5.20 -7.39 17.26
CA LEU A 61 -4.41 -8.32 18.06
C LEU A 61 -3.91 -7.71 19.37
N LYS A 62 -4.10 -6.40 19.59
CA LYS A 62 -3.65 -5.65 20.78
C LYS A 62 -2.13 -5.68 21.00
N ARG A 63 -1.36 -5.97 19.95
CA ARG A 63 0.11 -5.98 19.93
C ARG A 63 0.65 -5.54 18.57
N GLY A 64 1.96 -5.33 18.49
CA GLY A 64 2.63 -5.17 17.20
C GLY A 64 2.65 -6.48 16.39
N PRO A 65 2.91 -6.40 15.08
CA PRO A 65 3.11 -7.58 14.25
C PRO A 65 4.34 -8.37 14.70
N THR A 66 4.28 -9.69 14.57
CA THR A 66 5.47 -10.55 14.66
C THR A 66 6.27 -10.50 13.36
N GLU A 67 7.50 -11.00 13.39
CA GLU A 67 8.34 -11.14 12.19
C GLU A 67 7.65 -12.01 11.12
N GLN A 68 7.04 -13.12 11.53
CA GLN A 68 6.31 -14.00 10.61
C GLN A 68 5.11 -13.28 9.96
N GLU A 69 4.33 -12.54 10.73
CA GLU A 69 3.20 -11.76 10.19
C GLU A 69 3.67 -10.68 9.21
N PHE A 70 4.82 -10.07 9.47
CA PHE A 70 5.43 -9.10 8.55
C PHE A 70 5.89 -9.76 7.24
N LEU A 71 6.52 -10.94 7.30
CA LEU A 71 6.91 -11.69 6.10
C LEU A 71 5.70 -12.09 5.25
N GLU A 72 4.60 -12.49 5.90
CA GLU A 72 3.35 -12.78 5.21
C GLU A 72 2.74 -11.54 4.56
N PHE A 73 2.77 -10.39 5.25
CA PHE A 73 2.38 -9.11 4.66
C PHE A 73 3.20 -8.79 3.40
N LEU A 74 4.52 -8.97 3.43
CA LEU A 74 5.38 -8.77 2.25
C LEU A 74 5.02 -9.74 1.11
N SER A 75 4.69 -10.99 1.43
CA SER A 75 4.24 -11.97 0.43
C SER A 75 2.96 -11.50 -0.27
N ILE A 76 1.99 -10.99 0.49
CA ILE A 76 0.75 -10.43 -0.06
C ILE A 76 1.04 -9.22 -0.96
N LEU A 77 1.90 -8.29 -0.51
CA LEU A 77 2.28 -7.14 -1.33
C LEU A 77 2.92 -7.56 -2.66
N LYS A 78 3.80 -8.55 -2.64
CA LYS A 78 4.46 -9.08 -3.84
C LYS A 78 3.47 -9.74 -4.80
N GLN A 79 2.49 -10.48 -4.29
CA GLN A 79 1.42 -11.06 -5.12
C GLN A 79 0.56 -9.99 -5.78
N LYS A 80 0.41 -8.82 -5.14
CA LYS A 80 -0.38 -7.69 -5.62
C LYS A 80 0.42 -6.63 -6.39
N GLU A 81 1.73 -6.81 -6.53
CA GLU A 81 2.64 -5.83 -7.12
C GLU A 81 2.20 -5.41 -8.54
N SER A 82 1.90 -6.37 -9.41
CA SER A 82 1.44 -6.09 -10.78
C SER A 82 0.14 -5.26 -10.81
N GLU A 83 -0.81 -5.57 -9.93
CA GLU A 83 -2.09 -4.86 -9.82
C GLU A 83 -1.88 -3.41 -9.34
N ILE A 84 -1.02 -3.22 -8.33
CA ILE A 84 -0.63 -1.90 -7.83
C ILE A 84 -0.01 -1.08 -8.97
N LEU A 85 0.94 -1.66 -9.69
CA LEU A 85 1.62 -0.97 -10.80
C LEU A 85 0.68 -0.64 -11.96
N GLU A 86 -0.29 -1.50 -12.27
CA GLU A 86 -1.29 -1.23 -13.30
C GLU A 86 -2.20 -0.06 -12.93
N LYS A 87 -2.67 -0.01 -11.68
CA LYS A 87 -3.51 1.10 -11.19
C LYS A 87 -2.75 2.43 -11.18
N LEU A 88 -1.45 2.40 -10.91
CA LEU A 88 -0.59 3.58 -10.96
C LEU A 88 -0.21 4.03 -12.39
N LYS A 89 -0.44 3.22 -13.43
CA LYS A 89 -0.14 3.58 -14.84
C LYS A 89 -1.12 4.61 -15.45
N PHE A 90 -2.16 5.02 -14.75
CA PHE A 90 -3.15 5.97 -15.27
C PHE A 90 -2.74 7.43 -15.06
N ASN A 91 -1.91 7.96 -15.97
CA ASN A 91 -2.07 9.30 -16.60
C ASN A 91 -0.84 9.57 -17.47
N LYS A 92 -0.71 8.80 -18.56
CA LYS A 92 -0.15 9.32 -19.81
C LYS A 92 -1.31 9.83 -20.65
N LYS A 93 -1.76 11.05 -20.41
CA LYS A 93 -2.47 11.86 -21.40
C LYS A 93 -1.98 13.29 -21.28
#